data_AF-A0A950B4U2-F1
#
_entry.id   AF-A0A950B4U2-F1
#
_cell.length_a   1.000
_cell.length_b   1.000
_cell.length_c   1.000
_cell.angle_alpha   90.00
_cell.angle_beta   90.00
_cell.angle_gamma   90.00
#
_symmetry.space_group_name_H-M   'P 1'
#
loop_
_entity.id
_entity.type
_entity.pdbx_description
1 polymer ?
#
loop_
_entity_poly.entity_id
_entity_poly.type
_entity_poly.pdbx_seq_one_letter_code
_entity_poly.pdbx_strand_id
1 'polypeptide(L)'
;MTVDRARKLALESLLRIDRLDAYANLQLPSTLARSNLPERDRAFVTELVYGTIRMRRACDWLVDRFVQRELDVRTRTLLRMGAYQLHFMGTPPYAVVSTSVELGGRARRLVEAVLRRVSETPPEWPDDATRLSYPDWIVERLIAD
;
A
#
# COMPACT_ATOMS: atom_id res chain seq x y z
N MET A 1 -9.96 -19.95 -7.03
CA MET A 1 -9.89 -18.50 -6.74
C MET A 1 -8.91 -17.88 -7.72
N THR A 2 -9.41 -17.01 -8.59
CA THR A 2 -8.59 -16.34 -9.62
C THR A 2 -7.81 -15.24 -8.93
N VAL A 3 -6.48 -15.37 -8.87
CA VAL A 3 -5.62 -14.33 -8.29
C VAL A 3 -5.93 -12.99 -8.94
N ASP A 4 -6.22 -11.98 -8.13
CA ASP A 4 -6.50 -10.62 -8.59
C ASP A 4 -5.30 -10.08 -9.38
N ARG A 5 -5.44 -10.05 -10.71
CA ARG A 5 -4.37 -9.65 -11.64
C ARG A 5 -3.97 -8.19 -11.46
N ALA A 6 -4.92 -7.32 -11.09
CA ALA A 6 -4.65 -5.90 -10.89
C ALA A 6 -3.83 -5.69 -9.61
N ARG A 7 -4.28 -6.23 -8.47
CA ARG A 7 -3.53 -6.13 -7.19
C ARG A 7 -2.17 -6.83 -7.26
N LYS A 8 -2.07 -7.95 -7.98
CA LYS A 8 -0.79 -8.61 -8.23
C LYS A 8 0.17 -7.70 -9.01
N LEU A 9 -0.30 -7.07 -10.09
CA LEU A 9 0.52 -6.16 -10.89
C LEU A 9 0.96 -4.93 -10.09
N ALA A 10 0.08 -4.40 -9.24
CA ALA A 10 0.40 -3.29 -8.33
C ALA A 10 1.51 -3.69 -7.34
N LEU A 11 1.38 -4.85 -6.68
CA LEU A 11 2.41 -5.36 -5.77
C LEU A 11 3.75 -5.56 -6.47
N GLU A 12 3.76 -6.18 -7.66
CA GLU A 12 4.99 -6.39 -8.44
C GLU A 12 5.63 -5.05 -8.85
N SER A 13 4.82 -4.05 -9.19
CA SER A 13 5.29 -2.71 -9.54
C SER A 13 5.93 -2.01 -8.33
N LEU A 14 5.27 -2.04 -7.16
CA LEU A 14 5.80 -1.49 -5.92
C LEU A 14 7.14 -2.14 -5.53
N LEU A 15 7.23 -3.46 -5.61
CA LEU A 15 8.48 -4.18 -5.31
C LEU A 15 9.61 -3.85 -6.28
N ARG A 16 9.29 -3.59 -7.54
CA ARG A 16 10.28 -3.16 -8.54
C ARG A 16 10.77 -1.74 -8.24
N ILE A 17 9.88 -0.83 -7.87
CA ILE A 17 10.19 0.56 -7.51
C ILE A 17 11.13 0.59 -6.29
N ASP A 18 10.79 -0.16 -5.24
CA ASP A 18 11.59 -0.23 -4.01
C ASP A 18 12.99 -0.83 -4.21
N ARG A 19 13.21 -1.62 -5.27
CA ARG A 19 14.50 -2.27 -5.54
C ARG A 19 15.44 -1.48 -6.44
N LEU A 20 14.91 -0.66 -7.33
CA LEU A 20 15.69 -0.08 -8.43
C LEU A 20 15.99 1.41 -8.23
N ASP A 21 15.52 2.04 -7.14
CA ASP A 21 15.36 3.50 -7.03
C ASP A 21 14.73 4.11 -8.31
N ALA A 22 14.04 3.27 -9.08
CA ALA A 22 13.56 3.63 -10.40
C ALA A 22 12.34 4.50 -10.18
N TYR A 23 12.41 5.73 -10.68
CA TYR A 23 11.29 6.66 -10.69
C TYR A 23 10.01 5.94 -11.11
N ALA A 24 9.08 5.76 -10.17
CA ALA A 24 7.80 5.08 -10.37
C ALA A 24 7.09 5.54 -11.65
N ASN A 25 7.27 6.82 -11.95
CA ASN A 25 6.70 7.56 -13.08
C ASN A 25 7.18 7.03 -14.45
N LEU A 26 8.36 6.42 -14.54
CA LEU A 26 8.90 5.89 -15.80
C LEU A 26 8.51 4.42 -16.04
N GLN A 27 8.27 3.65 -14.98
CA GLN A 27 8.10 2.19 -15.06
C GLN A 27 6.65 1.74 -15.07
N LEU A 28 5.75 2.45 -14.36
CA LEU A 28 4.35 2.04 -14.27
C LEU A 28 3.58 2.18 -15.59
N PRO A 29 3.69 3.28 -16.35
CA PRO A 29 2.97 3.41 -17.62
C PRO A 29 3.34 2.32 -18.63
N SER A 30 4.63 2.00 -18.74
CA SER A 30 5.11 0.96 -19.66
C SER A 30 4.64 -0.45 -19.24
N THR A 31 4.58 -0.70 -17.93
CA THR A 31 4.08 -1.98 -17.37
C THR A 31 2.58 -2.13 -17.61
N LEU A 32 1.80 -1.07 -17.43
CA LEU A 32 0.37 -1.04 -17.71
C LEU A 32 0.07 -1.21 -19.20
N ALA A 33 0.83 -0.56 -20.08
CA ALA A 33 0.68 -0.66 -21.53
C ALA A 33 0.92 -2.09 -22.06
N ARG A 34 1.80 -2.86 -21.41
CA ARG A 34 2.06 -4.27 -21.73
C ARG A 34 1.08 -5.24 -21.06
N SER A 35 0.19 -4.75 -20.19
CA SER A 35 -0.78 -5.60 -19.49
C SER A 35 -2.06 -5.77 -20.30
N ASN A 36 -2.66 -6.97 -20.25
CA ASN A 36 -4.00 -7.23 -20.83
C ASN A 36 -5.13 -6.83 -19.86
N LEU A 37 -4.91 -5.82 -19.02
CA LEU A 37 -5.92 -5.32 -18.09
C LEU A 37 -6.88 -4.35 -18.79
N PRO A 38 -8.19 -4.41 -18.49
CA PRO A 38 -9.13 -3.39 -18.95
C PRO A 38 -8.76 -2.02 -18.35
N GLU A 39 -9.25 -0.94 -18.97
CA GLU A 39 -8.91 0.43 -18.59
C GLU A 39 -9.19 0.73 -17.11
N ARG A 40 -10.35 0.29 -16.61
CA ARG A 40 -10.72 0.40 -15.20
C ARG A 40 -9.67 -0.21 -14.26
N ASP A 41 -9.16 -1.39 -14.61
CA ASP A 41 -8.15 -2.07 -13.78
C ASP A 41 -6.80 -1.37 -13.87
N ARG A 42 -6.45 -0.80 -15.03
CA ARG A 42 -5.24 0.03 -15.17
C ARG A 42 -5.30 1.29 -14.33
N ALA A 43 -6.46 1.97 -14.31
CA ALA A 43 -6.70 3.11 -13.44
C ALA A 43 -6.59 2.73 -11.95
N PHE A 44 -7.20 1.61 -11.57
CA PHE A 44 -7.08 1.07 -10.22
C PHE A 44 -5.62 0.77 -9.82
N VAL A 45 -4.85 0.11 -10.69
CA VAL A 45 -3.42 -0.16 -10.44
C VAL A 45 -2.63 1.14 -10.32
N THR A 46 -2.92 2.13 -11.16
CA THR A 46 -2.26 3.44 -11.12
C THR A 46 -2.45 4.12 -9.77
N GLU A 47 -3.70 4.21 -9.32
CA GLU A 47 -4.04 4.79 -8.03
C GLU A 47 -3.44 3.99 -6.87
N LEU A 48 -3.52 2.66 -6.93
CA LEU A 48 -3.00 1.81 -5.86
C LEU A 48 -1.48 1.95 -5.72
N VAL A 49 -0.73 1.98 -6.82
CA VAL A 49 0.73 2.11 -6.79
C VAL A 49 1.14 3.50 -6.32
N TYR A 50 0.66 4.56 -6.98
CA TYR A 50 1.07 5.93 -6.63
C TYR A 50 0.56 6.34 -5.25
N GLY A 51 -0.66 5.94 -4.91
CA GLY A 51 -1.25 6.18 -3.60
C GLY A 51 -0.47 5.52 -2.47
N THR A 52 -0.10 4.24 -2.62
CA THR A 52 0.72 3.53 -1.62
C THR A 52 2.09 4.20 -1.43
N ILE A 53 2.71 4.70 -2.51
CA ILE A 53 3.98 5.43 -2.42
C ILE A 53 3.79 6.78 -1.72
N ARG A 54 2.78 7.54 -2.13
CA ARG A 54 2.47 8.88 -1.60
C ARG A 54 2.15 8.82 -0.12
N MET A 55 1.39 7.81 0.31
CA MET A 55 0.97 7.62 1.70
C MET A 55 1.86 6.62 2.46
N ARG A 56 3.11 6.41 2.03
CA ARG A 56 3.97 5.36 2.61
C ARG A 56 4.15 5.51 4.12
N ARG A 57 4.43 6.72 4.61
CA ARG A 57 4.64 7.01 6.04
C ARG A 57 3.36 6.73 6.86
N ALA A 58 2.20 7.15 6.35
CA ALA A 58 0.93 6.83 6.98
C ALA A 58 0.65 5.32 6.98
N CYS A 59 0.91 4.63 5.87
CA CYS A 59 0.72 3.19 5.77
C CYS A 59 1.67 2.41 6.69
N ASP A 60 2.91 2.86 6.84
CA ASP A 60 3.86 2.29 7.80
C ASP A 60 3.35 2.45 9.23
N TRP A 61 2.90 3.64 9.62
CA TRP A 61 2.31 3.88 10.94
C TRP A 61 1.11 2.95 11.22
N LEU A 62 0.19 2.82 10.25
CA LEU A 62 -0.97 1.93 10.39
C LEU A 62 -0.57 0.47 10.61
N VAL A 63 0.47 0.01 9.91
CA VAL A 63 0.91 -1.40 9.93
C VAL A 63 1.76 -1.70 11.17
N ASP A 64 2.72 -0.82 11.50
CA ASP A 64 3.74 -1.07 12.52
C ASP A 64 3.11 -1.15 13.93
N ARG A 65 1.93 -0.54 14.16
CA ARG A 65 1.13 -0.73 15.39
C ARG A 65 0.77 -2.19 15.70
N PHE A 66 0.75 -3.06 14.69
CA PHE A 66 0.33 -4.46 14.83
C PHE A 66 1.43 -5.46 14.48
N VAL A 67 2.66 -5.00 14.27
CA VAL A 67 3.79 -5.81 13.85
C VAL A 67 4.93 -5.62 14.85
N GLN A 68 5.34 -6.70 15.52
CA GLN A 68 6.39 -6.67 16.56
C GLN A 68 7.77 -7.14 16.07
N ARG A 69 7.87 -7.51 14.79
CA ARG A 69 9.09 -8.09 14.21
C ARG A 69 9.39 -7.46 12.87
N GLU A 70 10.65 -7.52 12.47
CA GLU A 70 11.03 -7.16 11.12
C GLU A 70 10.31 -8.02 10.07
N LEU A 71 9.89 -7.37 8.99
CA LEU A 71 9.18 -7.98 7.89
C LEU A 71 10.07 -8.00 6.66
N ASP A 72 9.99 -9.09 5.88
CA ASP A 72 10.59 -9.08 4.56
C ASP A 72 9.92 -8.01 3.68
N VAL A 73 10.70 -7.48 2.73
CA VAL A 73 10.28 -6.38 1.84
C VAL A 73 8.95 -6.66 1.16
N ARG A 74 8.72 -7.91 0.75
CA ARG A 74 7.49 -8.28 0.05
C ARG A 74 6.27 -8.22 0.97
N THR A 75 6.38 -8.77 2.17
CA THR A 75 5.30 -8.73 3.16
C THR A 75 5.00 -7.30 3.59
N ARG A 76 6.04 -6.48 3.87
CA ARG A 76 5.84 -5.06 4.23
C ARG A 76 5.15 -4.27 3.12
N THR A 77 5.57 -4.46 1.86
CA THR A 77 4.96 -3.80 0.70
C THR A 77 3.49 -4.19 0.53
N LEU A 78 3.17 -5.48 0.70
CA LEU A 78 1.79 -5.97 0.63
C LEU A 78 0.91 -5.39 1.75
N LEU A 79 1.44 -5.30 2.98
CA LEU A 79 0.71 -4.68 4.09
C LEU A 79 0.48 -3.18 3.86
N ARG A 80 1.48 -2.44 3.37
CA ARG A 80 1.31 -1.03 2.97
C ARG A 80 0.22 -0.87 1.91
N MET A 81 0.25 -1.70 0.87
CA MET A 81 -0.76 -1.71 -0.20
C MET A 81 -2.17 -2.04 0.32
N GLY A 82 -2.28 -2.94 1.30
CA GLY A 82 -3.54 -3.25 1.97
C GLY A 82 -4.04 -2.10 2.85
N ALA A 83 -3.17 -1.52 3.68
CA ALA A 83 -3.49 -0.37 4.51
C ALA A 83 -3.95 0.82 3.67
N TYR A 84 -3.31 1.06 2.52
CA TYR A 84 -3.71 2.11 1.59
C TYR A 84 -5.17 1.95 1.12
N GLN A 85 -5.53 0.74 0.69
CA GLN A 85 -6.89 0.45 0.22
C GLN A 85 -7.95 0.64 1.30
N LEU A 86 -7.63 0.23 2.53
CA LEU A 86 -8.54 0.32 3.68
C LEU A 86 -8.83 1.77 4.07
N HIS A 87 -7.79 2.61 4.15
CA HIS A 87 -7.90 3.93 4.76
C HIS A 87 -8.00 5.08 3.75
N PHE A 88 -7.63 4.87 2.49
CA PHE A 88 -7.56 5.95 1.48
C PHE A 88 -8.35 5.68 0.19
N MET A 89 -8.68 4.43 -0.13
CA MET A 89 -9.45 4.10 -1.34
C MET A 89 -10.92 3.74 -1.07
N GLY A 90 -11.36 3.69 0.20
CA GLY A 90 -12.71 3.25 0.56
C GLY A 90 -13.04 1.81 0.12
N THR A 91 -12.02 0.96 -0.07
CA THR A 91 -12.24 -0.41 -0.51
C THR A 91 -12.79 -1.24 0.65
N PRO A 92 -13.84 -2.06 0.45
CA PRO A 92 -14.41 -2.87 1.53
C PRO A 92 -13.36 -3.77 2.21
N PRO A 93 -13.33 -3.84 3.55
CA PRO A 93 -12.31 -4.61 4.27
C PRO A 93 -12.20 -6.07 3.84
N TYR A 94 -13.34 -6.75 3.63
CA TYR A 94 -13.35 -8.16 3.20
C TYR A 94 -12.67 -8.36 1.84
N ALA A 95 -12.76 -7.38 0.94
CA ALA A 95 -12.15 -7.44 -0.39
C ALA A 95 -10.63 -7.20 -0.30
N VAL A 96 -10.19 -6.28 0.55
CA VAL A 96 -8.76 -6.02 0.78
C VAL A 96 -8.10 -7.23 1.45
N VAL A 97 -8.71 -7.76 2.51
CA VAL A 97 -8.15 -8.88 3.28
C VAL A 97 -8.08 -10.14 2.41
N SER A 98 -9.17 -10.53 1.74
CA SER A 98 -9.21 -11.76 0.94
C SER A 98 -8.15 -11.74 -0.18
N THR A 99 -8.09 -10.67 -0.96
CA THR A 99 -7.10 -10.53 -2.04
C THR A 99 -5.67 -10.43 -1.52
N SER A 100 -5.42 -9.78 -0.38
CA SER A 100 -4.08 -9.70 0.22
C SER A 100 -3.62 -11.06 0.77
N VAL A 101 -4.53 -11.88 1.30
CA VAL A 101 -4.22 -13.24 1.76
C VAL A 101 -3.78 -14.14 0.59
N GLU A 102 -4.46 -14.04 -0.55
CA GLU A 102 -4.06 -14.74 -1.78
C GLU A 102 -2.64 -14.34 -2.22
N LEU A 103 -2.31 -13.05 -2.15
CA LEU A 103 -0.98 -12.55 -2.48
C LEU A 103 0.06 -12.81 -1.38
N GLY A 104 -0.35 -13.15 -0.15
CA GLY A 104 0.52 -13.26 1.02
C GLY A 104 1.46 -14.46 1.03
N GLY A 105 1.20 -15.50 0.23
CA GLY A 105 2.05 -16.70 0.17
C GLY A 105 2.29 -17.32 1.55
N ARG A 106 3.57 -17.48 1.94
CA ARG A 106 3.95 -18.02 3.27
C ARG A 106 3.52 -17.10 4.44
N ALA A 107 3.41 -15.79 4.20
CA ALA A 107 3.01 -14.81 5.20
C ALA A 107 1.49 -14.58 5.27
N ARG A 108 0.67 -15.36 4.55
CA ARG A 108 -0.79 -15.14 4.43
C ARG A 108 -1.53 -14.95 5.76
N ARG A 109 -1.17 -15.72 6.80
CA ARG A 109 -1.80 -15.63 8.14
C ARG A 109 -1.45 -14.31 8.85
N LEU A 110 -0.20 -13.86 8.69
CA LEU A 110 0.24 -12.58 9.23
C LEU A 110 -0.46 -11.43 8.49
N VAL A 111 -0.49 -11.49 7.16
CA VAL A 111 -1.16 -10.48 6.33
C VAL A 111 -2.64 -10.36 6.69
N GLU A 112 -3.34 -11.49 6.85
CA GLU A 112 -4.73 -11.50 7.30
C GLU A 112 -4.89 -10.83 8.67
N ALA A 113 -4.12 -11.28 9.66
CA ALA A 113 -4.25 -10.81 11.03
C ALA A 113 -3.97 -9.31 11.16
N VAL A 114 -2.93 -8.82 10.47
CA VAL A 114 -2.58 -7.39 10.49
C VAL A 114 -3.65 -6.56 9.79
N LEU A 115 -4.05 -6.93 8.56
CA LEU A 115 -5.02 -6.11 7.81
C LEU A 115 -6.42 -6.11 8.45
N ARG A 116 -6.83 -7.20 9.11
CA ARG A 116 -8.06 -7.20 9.93
C ARG A 116 -7.96 -6.16 11.04
N ARG A 117 -6.88 -6.19 11.83
CA ARG A 117 -6.66 -5.21 12.92
C ARG A 117 -6.59 -3.78 12.40
N VAL A 118 -5.91 -3.54 11.27
CA VAL A 118 -5.85 -2.23 10.62
C VAL A 118 -7.24 -1.76 10.17
N SER A 119 -8.13 -2.67 9.74
CA SER A 119 -9.49 -2.31 9.32
C SER A 119 -10.47 -2.09 10.47
N GLU A 120 -10.25 -2.77 11.60
CA GLU A 120 -11.14 -2.74 12.77
C GLU A 120 -10.74 -1.65 13.78
N THR A 121 -9.50 -1.17 13.72
CA THR A 121 -8.95 -0.18 14.66
C THR A 121 -8.94 1.20 14.01
N PRO A 122 -9.66 2.19 14.56
CA PRO A 122 -9.54 3.57 14.12
C PRO A 122 -8.08 4.04 14.17
N PRO A 123 -7.61 4.79 13.16
CA PRO A 123 -6.25 5.28 13.16
C PRO A 123 -6.08 6.39 14.20
N GLU A 124 -5.12 6.20 15.10
CA GLU A 124 -4.67 7.23 16.02
C GLU A 124 -3.33 7.73 15.49
N TRP A 125 -3.31 8.94 14.95
CA TRP A 125 -2.13 9.52 14.30
C TRP A 125 -1.27 10.24 15.34
N PRO A 126 0.08 10.12 15.26
CA PRO A 126 0.97 10.77 16.22
C PRO A 126 1.10 12.27 15.93
N ASP A 127 1.02 12.63 14.65
CA ASP A 127 1.15 13.98 14.13
C ASP A 127 0.58 14.06 12.70
N ASP A 128 0.42 15.29 12.21
CA ASP A 128 -0.07 15.55 10.85
C ASP A 128 0.96 15.20 9.77
N ALA A 129 2.26 15.25 10.06
CA ALA A 129 3.31 14.85 9.13
C ALA A 129 3.18 13.37 8.76
N THR A 130 2.93 12.52 9.73
CA THR A 130 2.69 11.08 9.56
C THR A 130 1.36 10.84 8.89
N ARG A 131 0.27 11.47 9.37
CA ARG A 131 -1.08 11.33 8.80
C ARG A 131 -1.13 11.69 7.32
N LEU A 132 -0.48 12.79 6.93
CA LEU A 132 -0.46 13.32 5.57
C LEU A 132 0.72 12.79 4.75
N SER A 133 1.59 11.99 5.36
CA SER A 133 2.83 11.47 4.75
C SER A 133 3.77 12.54 4.20
N TYR A 134 3.85 13.69 4.89
CA TYR A 134 4.85 14.71 4.64
C TYR A 134 6.11 14.48 5.49
N PRO A 135 7.29 14.93 5.02
CA PRO A 135 8.44 15.14 5.87
C PRO A 135 8.13 16.18 6.96
N ASP A 136 8.72 16.01 8.15
CA ASP A 136 8.46 16.89 9.30
C ASP A 136 8.73 18.35 8.98
N TRP A 137 9.86 18.62 8.32
CA TRP A 137 10.27 19.98 7.94
C TRP A 137 9.27 20.70 7.02
N ILE A 138 8.48 19.98 6.21
CA ILE A 138 7.44 20.61 5.36
C ILE A 138 6.31 21.09 6.25
N VAL A 139 5.88 20.26 7.19
CA VAL A 139 4.77 20.59 8.10
C VAL A 139 5.17 21.71 9.04
N GLU A 140 6.37 21.65 9.61
CA GLU A 140 6.92 22.72 10.45
C GLU A 140 6.93 24.07 9.74
N ARG A 141 7.32 24.09 8.46
CA ARG A 141 7.33 25.31 7.65
C ARG A 141 5.93 25.84 7.35
N LEU A 142 4.96 24.97 7.09
CA LEU A 142 3.58 25.37 6.81
C LEU A 142 2.83 25.89 8.04
N ILE A 143 3.24 25.52 9.25
CA ILE A 143 2.64 25.99 10.51
C ILE A 143 3.22 27.34 10.95
N ALA A 144 4.44 27.67 10.50
CA ALA A 144 5.14 28.91 10.87
C ALA A 144 4.70 30.14 10.06
N ASP A 145 4.00 29.94 8.95
CA ASP A 145 3.43 30.99 8.08
C ASP A 145 1.98 31.33 8.47
#